data_AF-A0A8S2FYS2-F1
#
_entry.id   AF-A0A8S2FYS2-F1
#
_cell.length_a   1.000
_cell.length_b   1.000
_cell.length_c   1.000
_cell.angle_alpha   90.00
_cell.angle_beta   90.00
_cell.angle_gamma   90.00
#
_symmetry.space_group_name_H-M   'P 1'
#
loop_
_entity.id
_entity.type
_entity.pdbx_description
1 polymer ?
#
loop_
_entity_poly.entity_id
_entity_poly.type
_entity_poly.pdbx_seq_one_letter_code
_entity_poly.pdbx_strand_id
1 'polypeptide(L)'
;MELMSLEDAVRSLHPIIDNLARNVWIAKDNCKLPPDSLTVDQSASIHLYTMEWKPSSNSLYSILNRTLRNEDRDSLIPWFPYLKLFLTALHNIPSDEGVIWRGIKADLSMKFNKGDTFVWWGVSSCTESIDVLSKEQFLGKTGTRTLFNVQCHNGKKIQSHSHYKQENEILLLPGTYLKVKGKVDVGSNLHIIHVEETTPPYVLCESPIGKLSCKNERLEGQLQALDSVSDITLHNIGIDEEDALVLAEALKVNKTLTTLNLENNEISVRGGEALAEALKVNKTLTTLNLAGNQISDGGGEALAEALKMNKTLTTLDLARNQISVRGGEALAEA
;
A
#
# COMPACT_ATOMS: atom_id res chain seq x y z
N MET A 1 3.48 0.81 12.29
CA MET A 1 3.87 2.25 12.39
C MET A 1 2.60 3.05 12.20
N GLU A 2 2.18 3.79 13.22
CA GLU A 2 0.97 4.61 13.16
C GLU A 2 1.16 5.73 12.12
N LEU A 3 0.14 5.98 11.29
CA LEU A 3 0.18 7.07 10.32
C LEU A 3 0.01 8.40 11.06
N MET A 4 0.70 9.44 10.58
CA MET A 4 0.58 10.79 11.12
C MET A 4 -0.81 11.37 10.82
N SER A 5 -1.24 12.34 11.64
CA SER A 5 -2.39 13.20 11.33
C SER A 5 -2.17 13.94 10.00
N LEU A 6 -3.26 14.36 9.33
CA LEU A 6 -3.13 15.14 8.10
C LEU A 6 -2.38 16.47 8.34
N GLU A 7 -2.63 17.13 9.47
CA GLU A 7 -1.96 18.37 9.86
C GLU A 7 -0.45 18.20 10.00
N ASP A 8 0.00 17.11 10.63
CA ASP A 8 1.42 16.84 10.76
C ASP A 8 2.03 16.39 9.43
N ALA A 9 1.29 15.62 8.63
CA ALA A 9 1.73 15.14 7.32
C ALA A 9 1.96 16.27 6.31
N VAL A 10 1.27 17.41 6.46
CA VAL A 10 1.44 18.59 5.59
C VAL A 10 2.32 19.68 6.21
N ARG A 11 2.87 19.49 7.42
CA ARG A 11 3.65 20.53 8.12
C ARG A 11 4.79 21.08 7.26
N SER A 12 5.54 20.19 6.61
CA SER A 12 6.64 20.52 5.69
C SER A 12 6.22 21.24 4.41
N LEU A 13 4.93 21.23 4.06
CA LEU A 13 4.41 21.84 2.83
C LEU A 13 3.94 23.27 3.03
N HIS A 14 3.79 23.76 4.27
CA HIS A 14 3.35 25.13 4.56
C HIS A 14 4.22 26.23 3.91
N PRO A 15 5.56 26.07 3.79
CA PRO A 15 6.39 27.05 3.08
C PRO A 15 6.24 27.00 1.54
N ILE A 16 5.67 25.92 1.01
CA ILE A 16 5.57 25.65 -0.44
C ILE A 16 4.18 26.02 -0.95
N ILE A 17 3.17 25.91 -0.09
CA ILE A 17 1.75 25.94 -0.46
C ILE A 17 0.99 26.93 0.42
N ASP A 18 0.52 28.01 -0.20
CA ASP A 18 -0.28 29.03 0.46
C ASP A 18 -1.66 28.51 0.91
N ASN A 19 -2.15 29.03 2.04
CA ASN A 19 -3.48 28.72 2.60
C ASN A 19 -3.74 27.23 2.89
N LEU A 20 -2.69 26.40 2.98
CA LEU A 20 -2.80 24.97 3.18
C LEU A 20 -3.59 24.59 4.44
N ALA A 21 -3.33 25.25 5.56
CA ALA A 21 -4.01 24.96 6.84
C ALA A 21 -5.54 25.08 6.74
N ARG A 22 -6.04 26.10 6.05
CA ARG A 22 -7.48 26.28 5.82
C ARG A 22 -8.06 25.14 4.99
N ASN A 23 -7.36 24.71 3.95
CA ASN A 23 -7.82 23.63 3.08
C ASN A 23 -7.76 22.27 3.77
N VAL A 24 -6.76 22.03 4.62
CA VAL A 24 -6.69 20.84 5.50
C VAL A 24 -7.90 20.78 6.42
N TRP A 25 -8.26 21.90 7.05
CA TRP A 25 -9.46 21.98 7.89
C TRP A 25 -10.74 21.65 7.11
N ILE A 26 -10.91 22.24 5.91
CA ILE A 26 -12.05 21.96 5.03
C ILE A 26 -12.12 20.47 4.66
N ALA A 27 -10.98 19.87 4.28
CA ALA A 27 -10.92 18.47 3.91
C ALA A 27 -11.34 17.55 5.07
N LYS A 28 -10.84 17.80 6.29
CA LYS A 28 -11.23 17.03 7.47
C LYS A 28 -12.69 17.21 7.83
N ASP A 29 -13.21 18.44 7.73
CA ASP A 29 -14.62 18.73 8.03
C ASP A 29 -15.58 17.93 7.12
N ASN A 30 -15.21 17.76 5.84
CA ASN A 30 -15.96 16.97 4.87
C ASN A 30 -15.78 15.44 5.00
N CYS A 31 -14.80 14.98 5.78
CA CYS A 31 -14.44 13.57 5.92
C CYS A 31 -14.60 13.03 7.36
N LYS A 32 -15.41 13.68 8.20
CA LYS A 32 -15.63 13.27 9.61
C LYS A 32 -16.12 11.83 9.76
N LEU A 33 -16.84 11.30 8.76
CA LEU A 33 -17.35 9.94 8.72
C LEU A 33 -17.01 9.33 7.34
N PRO A 34 -15.81 8.76 7.17
CA PRO A 34 -15.45 8.06 5.94
C PRO A 34 -16.43 6.90 5.70
N PRO A 35 -16.87 6.67 4.46
CA PRO A 35 -17.85 5.62 4.14
C PRO A 35 -17.27 4.20 4.15
N ASP A 36 -15.95 4.05 4.27
CA ASP A 36 -15.22 2.79 4.24
C ASP A 36 -14.26 2.65 5.45
N SER A 37 -13.34 1.68 5.40
CA SER A 37 -12.39 1.42 6.47
C SER A 37 -11.27 2.46 6.60
N LEU A 38 -11.30 3.55 5.83
CA LEU A 38 -10.30 4.62 5.94
C LEU A 38 -10.48 5.42 7.23
N THR A 39 -9.36 5.88 7.79
CA THR A 39 -9.40 6.88 8.86
C THR A 39 -9.82 8.25 8.32
N VAL A 40 -10.23 9.15 9.22
CA VAL A 40 -10.57 10.54 8.87
C VAL A 40 -9.39 11.21 8.13
N ASP A 41 -8.16 11.07 8.62
CA ASP A 41 -6.98 11.68 8.00
C ASP A 41 -6.65 11.05 6.63
N GLN A 42 -6.84 9.74 6.47
CA GLN A 42 -6.67 9.06 5.18
C GLN A 42 -7.69 9.59 4.15
N SER A 43 -8.98 9.61 4.49
CA SER A 43 -10.03 10.14 3.62
C SER A 43 -9.81 11.63 3.30
N ALA A 44 -9.47 12.43 4.32
CA ALA A 44 -9.21 13.85 4.15
C ALA A 44 -7.98 14.12 3.27
N SER A 45 -6.96 13.25 3.28
CA SER A 45 -5.79 13.39 2.40
C SER A 45 -6.18 13.27 0.92
N ILE A 46 -7.11 12.37 0.58
CA ILE A 46 -7.65 12.20 -0.77
C ILE A 46 -8.54 13.39 -1.13
N HIS A 47 -9.40 13.81 -0.21
CA HIS A 47 -10.25 14.98 -0.41
C HIS A 47 -9.42 16.23 -0.72
N LEU A 48 -8.39 16.49 0.08
CA LEU A 48 -7.46 17.61 -0.08
C LEU A 48 -6.76 17.58 -1.44
N TYR A 49 -6.35 16.40 -1.91
CA TYR A 49 -5.74 16.24 -3.24
C TYR A 49 -6.71 16.71 -4.34
N THR A 50 -7.98 16.35 -4.26
CA THR A 50 -8.99 16.68 -5.29
C THR A 50 -9.52 18.11 -5.25
N MET A 51 -9.16 18.91 -4.23
CA MET A 51 -9.61 20.30 -4.14
C MET A 51 -8.94 21.19 -5.21
N GLU A 52 -9.75 21.95 -5.95
CA GLU A 52 -9.25 22.98 -6.86
C GLU A 52 -9.21 24.35 -6.17
N TRP A 53 -8.07 25.03 -6.27
CA TRP A 53 -7.86 26.37 -5.74
C TRP A 53 -7.70 27.36 -6.89
N LYS A 54 -7.84 28.67 -6.61
CA LYS A 54 -7.64 29.71 -7.62
C LYS A 54 -6.36 30.50 -7.34
N PRO A 55 -5.42 30.62 -8.29
CA PRO A 55 -5.41 29.94 -9.60
C PRO A 55 -5.16 28.43 -9.47
N SER A 56 -5.63 27.65 -10.44
CA SER A 56 -5.55 26.16 -10.42
C SER A 56 -4.12 25.65 -10.29
N SER A 57 -3.15 26.42 -10.78
CA SER A 57 -1.71 26.16 -10.65
C SER A 57 -1.23 26.04 -9.19
N ASN A 58 -1.95 26.66 -8.26
CA ASN A 58 -1.60 26.69 -6.83
C ASN A 58 -2.26 25.55 -6.05
N SER A 59 -3.17 24.80 -6.66
CA SER A 59 -3.81 23.64 -6.03
C SER A 59 -2.77 22.60 -5.64
N LEU A 60 -2.99 21.92 -4.51
CA LEU A 60 -2.06 20.89 -4.01
C LEU A 60 -1.72 19.84 -5.07
N TYR A 61 -2.71 19.30 -5.78
CA TYR A 61 -2.47 18.30 -6.83
C TYR A 61 -1.60 18.82 -7.97
N SER A 62 -1.74 20.10 -8.33
CA SER A 62 -0.98 20.72 -9.42
C SER A 62 0.49 20.83 -9.06
N ILE A 63 0.78 21.30 -7.84
CA ILE A 63 2.14 21.42 -7.33
C ILE A 63 2.76 20.03 -7.15
N LEU A 64 2.05 19.11 -6.48
CA LEU A 64 2.52 17.73 -6.28
C LEU A 64 2.87 17.05 -7.59
N ASN A 65 1.98 17.09 -8.58
CA ASN A 65 2.21 16.43 -9.86
C ASN A 65 3.30 17.11 -10.70
N ARG A 66 3.61 18.38 -10.44
CA ARG A 66 4.79 19.03 -11.02
C ARG A 66 6.06 18.52 -10.36
N THR A 67 6.08 18.41 -9.03
CA THR A 67 7.20 17.89 -8.26
C THR A 67 7.49 16.42 -8.59
N LEU A 68 6.46 15.58 -8.69
CA LEU A 68 6.60 14.16 -9.06
C LEU A 68 7.21 13.96 -10.45
N ARG A 69 6.91 14.85 -11.40
CA ARG A 69 7.45 14.81 -12.76
C ARG A 69 8.82 15.49 -12.90
N ASN A 70 9.28 16.19 -11.86
CA ASN A 70 10.59 16.82 -11.86
C ASN A 70 11.68 15.74 -11.76
N GLU A 71 12.87 16.02 -12.30
CA GLU A 71 14.04 15.16 -12.17
C GLU A 71 14.70 15.32 -10.80
N ASP A 72 14.62 16.51 -10.20
CA ASP A 72 15.13 16.76 -8.85
C ASP A 72 14.32 16.00 -7.79
N ARG A 73 14.90 14.91 -7.27
CA ARG A 73 14.29 14.05 -6.26
C ARG A 73 14.30 14.68 -4.87
N ASP A 74 15.20 15.62 -4.58
CA ASP A 74 15.24 16.27 -3.26
C ASP A 74 14.02 17.17 -3.05
N SER A 75 13.47 17.70 -4.15
CA SER A 75 12.22 18.45 -4.13
C SER A 75 11.00 17.66 -3.63
N LEU A 76 11.06 16.32 -3.62
CA LEU A 76 10.02 15.44 -3.07
C LEU A 76 10.15 15.19 -1.56
N ILE A 77 11.30 15.47 -0.94
CA ILE A 77 11.52 15.19 0.49
C ILE A 77 10.44 15.84 1.37
N PRO A 78 10.05 17.11 1.16
CA PRO A 78 8.96 17.72 1.94
C PRO A 78 7.61 17.03 1.78
N TRP A 79 7.40 16.28 0.70
CA TRP A 79 6.14 15.60 0.40
C TRP A 79 6.04 14.20 1.00
N PHE A 80 7.14 13.58 1.45
CA PHE A 80 7.12 12.20 1.94
C PHE A 80 6.07 11.92 3.03
N PRO A 81 5.88 12.78 4.05
CA PRO A 81 4.86 12.52 5.06
C PRO A 81 3.44 12.51 4.48
N TYR A 82 3.10 13.50 3.62
CA TYR A 82 1.82 13.56 2.93
C TYR A 82 1.64 12.39 1.94
N LEU A 83 2.64 12.09 1.12
CA LEU A 83 2.63 10.98 0.17
C LEU A 83 2.44 9.65 0.88
N LYS A 84 3.08 9.44 2.04
CA LYS A 84 2.89 8.23 2.84
C LYS A 84 1.44 8.11 3.30
N LEU A 85 0.84 9.16 3.85
CA LEU A 85 -0.56 9.16 4.28
C LEU A 85 -1.50 8.91 3.09
N PHE A 86 -1.33 9.68 2.01
CA PHE A 86 -2.16 9.64 0.81
C PHE A 86 -2.08 8.31 0.06
N LEU A 87 -0.88 7.80 -0.20
CA LEU A 87 -0.70 6.52 -0.89
C LEU A 87 -1.15 5.34 -0.01
N THR A 88 -1.00 5.42 1.32
CA THR A 88 -1.57 4.39 2.20
C THR A 88 -3.09 4.42 2.18
N ALA A 89 -3.72 5.61 2.13
CA ALA A 89 -5.16 5.73 1.96
C ALA A 89 -5.63 5.09 0.64
N LEU A 90 -4.95 5.40 -0.47
CA LEU A 90 -5.26 4.81 -1.77
C LEU A 90 -5.01 3.29 -1.84
N HIS A 91 -4.00 2.79 -1.14
CA HIS A 91 -3.73 1.35 -1.05
C HIS A 91 -4.87 0.59 -0.36
N ASN A 92 -5.48 1.20 0.65
CA ASN A 92 -6.61 0.62 1.39
C ASN A 92 -7.95 0.69 0.61
N ILE A 93 -8.02 1.43 -0.50
CA ILE A 93 -9.17 1.40 -1.41
C ILE A 93 -9.01 0.20 -2.36
N PRO A 94 -10.06 -0.59 -2.61
CA PRO A 94 -10.00 -1.71 -3.57
C PRO A 94 -9.51 -1.25 -4.95
N SER A 95 -8.63 -2.06 -5.55
CA SER A 95 -8.19 -1.84 -6.93
C SER A 95 -9.27 -2.23 -7.92
N ASP A 96 -9.44 -1.42 -8.94
CA ASP A 96 -10.36 -1.64 -10.04
C ASP A 96 -9.57 -1.86 -11.33
N GLU A 97 -9.84 -2.98 -11.97
CA GLU A 97 -9.21 -3.36 -13.23
C GLU A 97 -10.13 -3.00 -14.40
N GLY A 98 -9.60 -2.31 -15.40
CA GLY A 98 -10.38 -1.89 -16.54
C GLY A 98 -9.68 -0.86 -17.43
N VAL A 99 -10.42 -0.39 -18.42
CA VAL A 99 -9.95 0.67 -19.32
C VAL A 99 -10.32 2.03 -18.74
N ILE A 100 -9.31 2.83 -18.47
CA ILE A 100 -9.47 4.22 -18.03
C ILE A 100 -8.88 5.17 -19.06
N TRP A 101 -9.43 6.37 -19.10
CA TRP A 101 -9.06 7.37 -20.09
C TRP A 101 -8.49 8.62 -19.46
N ARG A 102 -7.43 9.17 -20.07
CA ARG A 102 -6.82 10.43 -19.67
C ARG A 102 -6.58 11.35 -20.87
N GLY A 103 -7.15 12.55 -20.80
CA GLY A 103 -6.95 13.61 -21.79
C GLY A 103 -5.79 14.55 -21.46
N ILE A 104 -5.03 14.96 -22.48
CA ILE A 104 -4.00 15.99 -22.40
C ILE A 104 -4.13 16.94 -23.60
N LYS A 105 -4.16 18.25 -23.34
CA LYS A 105 -4.23 19.32 -24.36
C LYS A 105 -2.85 19.62 -24.98
N ALA A 106 -2.20 18.59 -25.53
CA ALA A 106 -0.94 18.68 -26.25
C ALA A 106 -0.78 17.49 -27.23
N ASP A 107 0.05 17.64 -28.25
CA ASP A 107 0.52 16.52 -29.07
C ASP A 107 1.66 15.79 -28.37
N LEU A 108 1.45 14.51 -28.06
CA LEU A 108 2.47 13.63 -27.51
C LEU A 108 2.72 12.41 -28.39
N SER A 109 2.10 12.35 -29.58
CA SER A 109 2.13 11.18 -30.47
C SER A 109 3.55 10.77 -30.86
N MET A 110 4.47 11.72 -31.04
CA MET A 110 5.86 11.45 -31.38
C MET A 110 6.68 10.93 -30.19
N LYS A 111 6.26 11.20 -28.95
CA LYS A 111 6.99 10.79 -27.74
C LYS A 111 6.77 9.32 -27.37
N PHE A 112 5.71 8.71 -27.89
CA PHE A 112 5.30 7.36 -27.52
C PHE A 112 5.19 6.50 -28.78
N ASN A 113 6.09 5.54 -28.93
CA ASN A 113 6.10 4.57 -30.02
C ASN A 113 5.73 3.19 -29.51
N LYS A 114 5.18 2.36 -30.39
CA LYS A 114 4.76 1.00 -30.04
C LYS A 114 5.96 0.21 -29.52
N GLY A 115 5.81 -0.39 -28.35
CA GLY A 115 6.86 -1.14 -27.67
C GLY A 115 7.57 -0.35 -26.58
N ASP A 116 7.50 0.98 -26.61
CA ASP A 116 8.12 1.83 -25.59
C ASP A 116 7.51 1.54 -24.21
N THR A 117 8.37 1.56 -23.20
CA THR A 117 7.98 1.45 -21.80
C THR A 117 8.40 2.70 -21.06
N PHE A 118 7.57 3.17 -20.13
CA PHE A 118 7.84 4.39 -19.38
C PHE A 118 7.12 4.40 -18.03
N VAL A 119 7.56 5.29 -17.15
CA VAL A 119 6.93 5.50 -15.84
C VAL A 119 5.99 6.69 -15.90
N TRP A 120 4.75 6.49 -15.47
CA TRP A 120 3.77 7.54 -15.27
C TRP A 120 3.97 8.18 -13.89
N TRP A 121 4.83 9.20 -13.81
CA TRP A 121 5.29 9.74 -12.53
C TRP A 121 4.23 10.45 -11.69
N GLY A 122 3.23 11.07 -12.29
CA GLY A 122 2.22 11.86 -11.57
C GLY A 122 0.99 11.03 -11.21
N VAL A 123 0.29 11.42 -10.16
CA VAL A 123 -1.08 10.97 -9.91
C VAL A 123 -1.97 11.55 -11.02
N SER A 124 -2.85 10.75 -11.63
CA SER A 124 -3.70 11.24 -12.72
C SER A 124 -5.16 10.89 -12.55
N SER A 125 -5.97 11.94 -12.66
CA SER A 125 -7.42 11.86 -12.71
C SER A 125 -7.88 11.32 -14.06
N CYS A 126 -8.55 10.19 -14.02
CA CYS A 126 -9.03 9.42 -15.17
C CYS A 126 -10.53 9.13 -15.05
N THR A 127 -11.12 8.71 -16.16
CA THR A 127 -12.54 8.35 -16.25
C THR A 127 -12.74 7.08 -17.07
N GLU A 128 -13.76 6.28 -16.75
CA GLU A 128 -14.18 5.13 -17.57
C GLU A 128 -15.02 5.58 -18.77
N SER A 129 -15.65 6.76 -18.69
CA SER A 129 -16.55 7.26 -19.72
C SER A 129 -15.82 8.18 -20.69
N ILE A 130 -15.74 7.75 -21.95
CA ILE A 130 -15.16 8.57 -23.02
C ILE A 130 -15.95 9.88 -23.25
N ASP A 131 -17.25 9.90 -22.93
CA ASP A 131 -18.10 11.08 -23.09
C ASP A 131 -17.69 12.24 -22.16
N VAL A 132 -17.15 11.92 -20.98
CA VAL A 132 -16.68 12.92 -20.01
C VAL A 132 -15.48 13.69 -20.57
N LEU A 133 -14.68 13.08 -21.45
CA LEU A 133 -13.53 13.71 -22.08
C LEU A 133 -13.95 14.78 -23.09
N SER A 134 -15.17 14.73 -23.62
CA SER A 134 -15.68 15.77 -24.50
C SER A 134 -15.89 17.13 -23.79
N LYS A 135 -15.88 17.16 -22.45
CA LYS A 135 -15.94 18.40 -21.67
C LYS A 135 -14.63 19.16 -21.76
N GLU A 136 -14.72 20.49 -21.86
CA GLU A 136 -13.56 21.39 -21.97
C GLU A 136 -12.56 21.29 -20.80
N GLN A 137 -13.03 20.91 -19.61
CA GLN A 137 -12.20 20.72 -18.42
C GLN A 137 -11.24 19.52 -18.54
N PHE A 138 -11.59 18.50 -19.33
CA PHE A 138 -10.81 17.27 -19.46
C PHE A 138 -9.97 17.26 -20.74
N LEU A 139 -10.60 17.38 -21.91
CA LEU A 139 -9.92 17.37 -23.19
C LEU A 139 -10.45 18.46 -24.14
N GLY A 140 -11.77 18.66 -24.16
CA GLY A 140 -12.43 19.57 -25.07
C GLY A 140 -12.52 19.03 -26.50
N LYS A 141 -13.22 19.77 -27.37
CA LYS A 141 -13.48 19.33 -28.77
C LYS A 141 -12.57 19.99 -29.80
N THR A 142 -11.79 20.99 -29.43
CA THR A 142 -10.89 21.72 -30.34
C THR A 142 -9.44 21.70 -29.85
N GLY A 143 -8.51 22.12 -30.71
CA GLY A 143 -7.08 22.18 -30.39
C GLY A 143 -6.37 20.83 -30.48
N THR A 144 -5.04 20.88 -30.37
CA THR A 144 -4.18 19.71 -30.44
C THR A 144 -4.17 18.95 -29.12
N ARG A 145 -4.46 17.65 -29.18
CA ARG A 145 -4.75 16.86 -28.01
C ARG A 145 -4.33 15.40 -28.16
N THR A 146 -4.02 14.79 -27.03
CA THR A 146 -3.69 13.38 -26.90
C THR A 146 -4.61 12.74 -25.88
N LEU A 147 -5.15 11.57 -26.23
CA LEU A 147 -5.97 10.75 -25.36
C LEU A 147 -5.26 9.44 -25.07
N PHE A 148 -5.02 9.17 -23.78
CA PHE A 148 -4.52 7.89 -23.34
C PHE A 148 -5.69 6.95 -23.06
N ASN A 149 -5.66 5.80 -23.74
CA ASN A 149 -6.45 4.62 -23.40
C ASN A 149 -5.55 3.73 -22.55
N VAL A 150 -5.80 3.65 -21.25
CA VAL A 150 -4.97 2.92 -20.29
C VAL A 150 -5.71 1.66 -19.88
N GLN A 151 -5.18 0.48 -20.22
CA GLN A 151 -5.54 -0.76 -19.57
C GLN A 151 -4.87 -0.76 -18.19
N CYS A 152 -5.66 -0.53 -17.13
CA CYS A 152 -5.20 -0.34 -15.76
C CYS A 152 -5.61 -1.54 -14.90
N HIS A 153 -4.72 -1.97 -14.02
CA HIS A 153 -4.97 -3.03 -13.04
C HIS A 153 -5.15 -2.46 -11.62
N ASN A 154 -4.58 -1.28 -11.36
CA ASN A 154 -4.54 -0.69 -10.03
C ASN A 154 -5.24 0.67 -9.93
N GLY A 155 -6.33 0.85 -10.69
CA GLY A 155 -7.13 2.07 -10.66
C GLY A 155 -7.84 2.22 -9.31
N LYS A 156 -7.84 3.44 -8.75
CA LYS A 156 -8.50 3.72 -7.46
C LYS A 156 -9.73 4.59 -7.66
N LYS A 157 -10.91 4.01 -7.45
CA LYS A 157 -12.20 4.74 -7.45
C LYS A 157 -12.31 5.57 -6.17
N ILE A 158 -12.19 6.89 -6.28
CA ILE A 158 -12.13 7.79 -5.12
C ILE A 158 -13.39 8.64 -4.92
N GLN A 159 -14.48 8.32 -5.62
CA GLN A 159 -15.72 9.10 -5.62
C GLN A 159 -16.23 9.43 -4.21
N SER A 160 -16.15 8.48 -3.28
CA SER A 160 -16.57 8.63 -1.88
C SER A 160 -15.77 9.70 -1.11
N HIS A 161 -14.52 9.93 -1.50
CA HIS A 161 -13.57 10.79 -0.79
C HIS A 161 -13.23 12.07 -1.55
N SER A 162 -13.50 12.12 -2.85
CA SER A 162 -13.25 13.29 -3.70
C SER A 162 -14.12 14.48 -3.31
N HIS A 163 -13.57 15.68 -3.50
CA HIS A 163 -14.30 16.95 -3.45
C HIS A 163 -15.42 17.00 -4.52
N TYR A 164 -15.21 16.33 -5.65
CA TYR A 164 -16.15 16.28 -6.77
C TYR A 164 -16.80 14.89 -6.90
N LYS A 165 -17.73 14.58 -5.99
CA LYS A 165 -18.42 13.28 -5.94
C LYS A 165 -19.19 12.86 -7.21
N GLN A 166 -19.41 13.78 -8.14
CA GLN A 166 -20.13 13.52 -9.40
C GLN A 166 -19.21 13.09 -10.55
N GLU A 167 -17.89 13.20 -10.40
CA GLU A 167 -16.95 12.97 -11.50
C GLU A 167 -16.60 11.49 -11.71
N ASN A 168 -17.06 10.60 -10.83
CA ASN A 168 -16.74 9.16 -10.84
C ASN A 168 -15.23 8.94 -11.09
N GLU A 169 -14.43 9.72 -10.38
CA GLU A 169 -13.00 9.86 -10.62
C GLU A 169 -12.26 8.56 -10.26
N ILE A 170 -11.40 8.12 -11.19
CA ILE A 170 -10.45 7.04 -10.97
C ILE A 170 -9.06 7.63 -11.00
N LEU A 171 -8.27 7.38 -9.96
CA LEU A 171 -6.86 7.76 -9.94
C LEU A 171 -5.99 6.64 -10.51
N LEU A 172 -5.21 6.99 -11.53
CA LEU A 172 -3.99 6.28 -11.88
C LEU A 172 -2.87 6.72 -10.93
N LEU A 173 -2.24 5.75 -10.28
CA LEU A 173 -1.22 6.00 -9.26
C LEU A 173 0.08 6.57 -9.86
N PRO A 174 0.86 7.34 -9.07
CA PRO A 174 2.17 7.80 -9.51
C PRO A 174 3.15 6.62 -9.51
N GLY A 175 4.10 6.63 -10.44
CA GLY A 175 5.07 5.56 -10.59
C GLY A 175 4.53 4.32 -11.34
N THR A 176 3.30 4.36 -11.87
CA THR A 176 2.76 3.26 -12.67
C THR A 176 3.62 3.03 -13.91
N TYR A 177 4.05 1.79 -14.13
CA TYR A 177 4.86 1.41 -15.27
C TYR A 177 3.95 1.00 -16.42
N LEU A 178 4.11 1.64 -17.57
CA LEU A 178 3.21 1.52 -18.72
C LEU A 178 4.00 1.10 -19.96
N LYS A 179 3.38 0.24 -20.78
CA LYS A 179 3.87 -0.15 -22.10
C LYS A 179 2.93 0.34 -23.19
N VAL A 180 3.48 0.99 -24.21
CA VAL A 180 2.73 1.45 -25.38
C VAL A 180 2.43 0.27 -26.30
N LYS A 181 1.16 -0.11 -26.48
CA LYS A 181 0.78 -1.19 -27.41
C LYS A 181 0.45 -0.66 -28.80
N GLY A 182 0.08 0.61 -28.92
CA GLY A 182 -0.20 1.24 -30.20
C GLY A 182 -0.61 2.70 -30.08
N LYS A 183 -0.67 3.38 -31.23
CA LYS A 183 -1.21 4.73 -31.37
C LYS A 183 -2.01 4.86 -32.65
N VAL A 184 -3.00 5.74 -32.65
CA VAL A 184 -3.87 6.04 -33.79
C VAL A 184 -4.01 7.55 -33.89
N ASP A 185 -3.78 8.10 -35.08
CA ASP A 185 -4.21 9.44 -35.44
C ASP A 185 -5.65 9.34 -35.98
N VAL A 186 -6.58 9.97 -35.28
CA VAL A 186 -8.00 9.96 -35.67
C VAL A 186 -8.40 11.22 -36.45
N GLY A 187 -7.44 12.07 -36.80
CA GLY A 187 -7.67 13.37 -37.42
C GLY A 187 -8.14 14.42 -36.41
N SER A 188 -8.42 15.63 -36.91
CA SER A 188 -8.87 16.77 -36.08
C SER A 188 -7.93 17.12 -34.91
N ASN A 189 -6.62 16.90 -35.10
CA ASN A 189 -5.57 17.10 -34.09
C ASN A 189 -5.75 16.26 -32.82
N LEU A 190 -6.43 15.11 -32.92
CA LEU A 190 -6.57 14.15 -31.84
C LEU A 190 -5.76 12.90 -32.11
N HIS A 191 -4.87 12.59 -31.17
CA HIS A 191 -4.10 11.35 -31.16
C HIS A 191 -4.55 10.47 -30.01
N ILE A 192 -4.73 9.17 -30.27
CA ILE A 192 -5.02 8.18 -29.24
C ILE A 192 -3.79 7.32 -29.05
N ILE A 193 -3.34 7.18 -27.80
CA ILE A 193 -2.22 6.32 -27.42
C ILE A 193 -2.79 5.25 -26.49
N HIS A 194 -2.67 3.99 -26.90
CA HIS A 194 -3.09 2.86 -26.08
C HIS A 194 -1.88 2.31 -25.32
N VAL A 195 -2.02 2.26 -24.01
CA VAL A 195 -1.00 1.83 -23.05
C VAL A 195 -1.59 0.80 -22.10
N GLU A 196 -0.74 -0.08 -21.61
CA GLU A 196 -1.10 -1.14 -20.67
C GLU A 196 -0.18 -1.04 -19.45
N GLU A 197 -0.77 -1.12 -18.26
CA GLU A 197 -0.04 -1.25 -17.01
C GLU A 197 0.66 -2.60 -16.94
N THR A 198 1.97 -2.58 -16.71
CA THR A 198 2.79 -3.80 -16.63
C THR A 198 3.75 -3.72 -15.45
N THR A 199 4.24 -4.85 -14.97
CA THR A 199 5.29 -4.86 -13.95
C THR A 199 6.62 -4.36 -14.54
N PRO A 200 7.36 -3.49 -13.84
CA PRO A 200 8.69 -3.09 -14.30
C PRO A 200 9.66 -4.28 -14.29
N PRO A 201 10.71 -4.28 -15.12
CA PRO A 201 11.70 -5.35 -15.17
C PRO A 201 12.68 -5.33 -13.97
N TYR A 202 12.44 -4.51 -12.96
CA TYR A 202 13.25 -4.35 -11.76
C TYR A 202 12.36 -4.25 -10.52
N VAL A 203 12.89 -4.64 -9.37
CA VAL A 203 12.19 -4.58 -8.08
C VAL A 203 12.11 -3.12 -7.62
N LEU A 204 10.90 -2.58 -7.46
CA LEU A 204 10.66 -1.18 -7.06
C LEU A 204 10.92 -0.92 -5.58
N CYS A 205 10.47 -1.85 -4.73
CA CYS A 205 10.74 -1.88 -3.29
C CYS A 205 11.08 -3.33 -2.95
N GLU A 206 12.29 -3.55 -2.43
CA GLU A 206 12.64 -4.85 -1.86
C GLU A 206 11.76 -5.08 -0.64
N SER A 207 11.20 -6.29 -0.54
CA SER A 207 10.51 -6.69 0.68
C SER A 207 11.49 -6.55 1.85
N PRO A 208 11.09 -5.91 2.96
CA PRO A 208 11.91 -5.92 4.17
C PRO A 208 12.17 -7.36 4.66
N ILE A 209 11.29 -8.30 4.31
CA ILE A 209 11.42 -9.73 4.61
C ILE A 209 12.50 -10.38 3.73
N GLY A 210 12.62 -9.98 2.46
CA GLY A 210 13.64 -10.51 1.55
C GLY A 210 15.09 -10.18 1.94
N LYS A 211 15.30 -9.29 2.91
CA LYS A 211 16.61 -8.96 3.49
C LYS A 211 16.95 -9.80 4.71
N LEU A 212 15.97 -10.49 5.27
CA LEU A 212 16.16 -11.37 6.41
C LEU A 212 16.88 -12.62 5.93
N SER A 213 17.92 -13.01 6.64
CA SER A 213 18.68 -14.24 6.41
C SER A 213 18.71 -15.04 7.69
N CYS A 214 18.67 -16.35 7.56
CA CYS A 214 18.61 -17.31 8.66
C CYS A 214 19.44 -18.55 8.30
N LYS A 215 19.80 -19.36 9.30
CA LYS A 215 20.69 -20.52 9.08
C LYS A 215 19.97 -21.62 8.30
N ASN A 216 18.66 -21.72 8.48
CA ASN A 216 17.85 -22.74 7.85
C ASN A 216 17.50 -22.36 6.40
N GLU A 217 18.18 -22.98 5.42
CA GLU A 217 17.97 -22.72 3.99
C GLU A 217 16.51 -22.93 3.55
N ARG A 218 15.79 -23.87 4.19
CA ARG A 218 14.37 -24.12 3.89
C ARG A 218 13.49 -22.99 4.40
N LEU A 219 13.78 -22.43 5.57
CA LEU A 219 13.11 -21.24 6.08
C LEU A 219 13.43 -20.03 5.19
N GLU A 220 14.70 -19.83 4.82
CA GLU A 220 15.12 -18.70 3.98
C GLU A 220 14.40 -18.68 2.62
N GLY A 221 14.26 -19.84 1.97
CA GLY A 221 13.48 -19.95 0.73
C GLY A 221 11.99 -19.63 0.92
N GLN A 222 11.41 -19.93 2.09
CA GLN A 222 10.01 -19.61 2.39
C GLN A 222 9.82 -18.13 2.75
N LEU A 223 10.80 -17.50 3.42
CA LEU A 223 10.79 -16.08 3.73
C LEU A 223 10.73 -15.22 2.46
N GLN A 224 11.39 -15.64 1.38
CA GLN A 224 11.34 -14.95 0.07
C GLN A 224 9.94 -14.93 -0.56
N ALA A 225 9.11 -15.94 -0.27
CA ALA A 225 7.75 -16.06 -0.79
C ALA A 225 6.67 -15.55 0.19
N LEU A 226 7.07 -15.15 1.40
CA LEU A 226 6.16 -14.89 2.52
C LEU A 226 5.09 -13.83 2.22
N ASP A 227 5.41 -12.82 1.41
CA ASP A 227 4.49 -11.75 1.00
C ASP A 227 3.44 -12.17 -0.05
N SER A 228 3.52 -13.40 -0.56
CA SER A 228 2.64 -13.91 -1.63
C SER A 228 1.81 -15.13 -1.21
N VAL A 229 1.98 -15.61 0.02
CA VAL A 229 1.34 -16.81 0.54
C VAL A 229 0.48 -16.51 1.77
N SER A 230 -0.61 -17.27 1.91
CA SER A 230 -1.50 -17.24 3.08
C SER A 230 -1.15 -18.33 4.10
N ASP A 231 -0.48 -19.40 3.69
CA ASP A 231 -0.24 -20.56 4.53
C ASP A 231 1.19 -21.07 4.36
N ILE A 232 1.89 -21.31 5.47
CA ILE A 232 3.24 -21.86 5.48
C ILE A 232 3.32 -23.02 6.46
N THR A 233 3.96 -24.10 6.00
CA THR A 233 4.24 -25.29 6.81
C THR A 233 5.75 -25.54 6.86
N LEU A 234 6.30 -25.43 8.06
CA LEU A 234 7.71 -25.55 8.41
C LEU A 234 7.89 -26.61 9.52
N HIS A 235 7.08 -27.67 9.51
CA HIS A 235 7.20 -28.72 10.52
C HIS A 235 8.48 -29.54 10.32
N ASN A 236 9.16 -29.89 11.41
CA ASN A 236 10.33 -30.77 11.40
C ASN A 236 11.41 -30.35 10.39
N ILE A 237 11.80 -29.08 10.42
CA ILE A 237 12.87 -28.56 9.56
C ILE A 237 14.10 -28.10 10.34
N GLY A 238 14.06 -28.15 11.67
CA GLY A 238 15.17 -27.73 12.54
C GLY A 238 15.25 -26.20 12.68
N ILE A 239 14.10 -25.52 12.87
CA ILE A 239 14.09 -24.10 13.25
C ILE A 239 14.53 -24.00 14.71
N ASP A 240 15.65 -23.32 14.93
CA ASP A 240 16.16 -23.02 16.27
C ASP A 240 15.68 -21.64 16.77
N GLU A 241 16.25 -21.15 17.88
CA GLU A 241 15.88 -19.84 18.42
C GLU A 241 16.28 -18.67 17.52
N GLU A 242 17.40 -18.75 16.79
CA GLU A 242 17.87 -17.70 15.89
C GLU A 242 16.97 -17.61 14.65
N ASP A 243 16.60 -18.76 14.08
CA ASP A 243 15.66 -18.83 12.97
C ASP A 243 14.26 -18.31 13.38
N ALA A 244 13.80 -18.62 14.60
CA ALA A 244 12.53 -18.12 15.13
C ALA A 244 12.53 -16.59 15.34
N LEU A 245 13.66 -16.00 15.75
CA LEU A 245 13.84 -14.55 15.82
C LEU A 245 13.67 -13.89 14.45
N VAL A 246 14.28 -14.48 13.42
CA VAL A 246 14.15 -13.98 12.03
C VAL A 246 12.71 -14.07 11.56
N LEU A 247 12.04 -15.20 11.80
CA LEU A 247 10.64 -15.39 11.45
C LEU A 247 9.73 -14.41 12.21
N ALA A 248 10.01 -14.12 13.47
CA ALA A 248 9.26 -13.12 14.25
C ALA A 248 9.36 -11.72 13.63
N GLU A 249 10.55 -11.29 13.20
CA GLU A 249 10.72 -10.00 12.50
C GLU A 249 9.95 -9.97 11.18
N ALA A 250 9.96 -11.07 10.42
CA ALA A 250 9.16 -11.20 9.20
C ALA A 250 7.66 -11.07 9.48
N LEU A 251 7.16 -11.72 10.53
CA LEU A 251 5.75 -11.69 10.93
C LEU A 251 5.28 -10.30 11.38
N LYS A 252 6.15 -9.46 11.95
CA LYS A 252 5.77 -8.09 12.35
C LYS A 252 5.31 -7.23 11.17
N VAL A 253 5.91 -7.46 9.99
CA VAL A 253 5.64 -6.69 8.77
C VAL A 253 4.74 -7.42 7.78
N ASN A 254 4.69 -8.76 7.82
CA ASN A 254 3.85 -9.54 6.92
C ASN A 254 2.35 -9.20 7.06
N LYS A 255 1.65 -9.20 5.91
CA LYS A 255 0.22 -8.85 5.80
C LYS A 255 -0.62 -9.91 5.08
N THR A 256 -0.05 -11.06 4.75
CA THR A 256 -0.71 -12.07 3.92
C THR A 256 -0.89 -13.40 4.64
N LEU A 257 0.04 -13.77 5.52
CA LEU A 257 0.04 -15.05 6.19
C LEU A 257 -1.09 -15.13 7.23
N THR A 258 -1.95 -16.13 7.05
CA THR A 258 -3.08 -16.48 7.93
C THR A 258 -2.80 -17.75 8.74
N THR A 259 -1.96 -18.65 8.24
CA THR A 259 -1.61 -19.92 8.90
C THR A 259 -0.10 -20.16 8.92
N LEU A 260 0.43 -20.48 10.09
CA LEU A 260 1.83 -20.83 10.28
C LEU A 260 1.96 -22.11 11.10
N ASN A 261 2.55 -23.15 10.50
CA ASN A 261 2.85 -24.40 11.19
C ASN A 261 4.37 -24.54 11.42
N LEU A 262 4.77 -24.54 12.68
CA LEU A 262 6.14 -24.69 13.19
C LEU A 262 6.30 -25.96 14.05
N GLU A 263 5.44 -26.95 13.86
CA GLU A 263 5.41 -28.16 14.66
C GLU A 263 6.74 -28.94 14.62
N ASN A 264 7.14 -29.52 15.75
CA ASN A 264 8.32 -30.37 15.89
C ASN A 264 9.61 -29.67 15.41
N ASN A 265 9.90 -28.48 15.95
CA ASN A 265 11.18 -27.79 15.76
C ASN A 265 11.91 -27.61 17.11
N GLU A 266 12.98 -26.82 17.11
CA GLU A 266 13.84 -26.59 18.27
C GLU A 266 13.67 -25.17 18.83
N ILE A 267 12.45 -24.61 18.71
CA ILE A 267 12.16 -23.25 19.17
C ILE A 267 12.20 -23.22 20.70
N SER A 268 13.20 -22.54 21.24
CA SER A 268 13.41 -22.36 22.67
C SER A 268 12.45 -21.30 23.26
N VAL A 269 12.56 -21.08 24.57
CA VAL A 269 11.89 -19.98 25.29
C VAL A 269 12.06 -18.64 24.59
N ARG A 270 13.28 -18.33 24.13
CA ARG A 270 13.60 -17.05 23.48
C ARG A 270 12.93 -16.93 22.12
N GLY A 271 12.86 -18.02 21.36
CA GLY A 271 12.11 -18.07 20.11
C GLY A 271 10.61 -17.88 20.35
N GLY A 272 10.06 -18.48 21.41
CA GLY A 272 8.67 -18.29 21.84
C GLY A 272 8.35 -16.84 22.21
N GLU A 273 9.23 -16.19 22.99
CA GLU A 273 9.12 -14.76 23.34
C GLU A 273 9.16 -13.86 22.10
N ALA A 274 10.05 -14.14 21.14
CA ALA A 274 10.13 -13.38 19.90
C ALA A 274 8.83 -13.48 19.07
N LEU A 275 8.28 -14.70 18.93
CA LEU A 275 7.01 -14.92 18.25
C LEU A 275 5.85 -14.23 18.97
N ALA A 276 5.84 -14.21 20.31
CA ALA A 276 4.85 -13.48 21.09
C ALA A 276 4.89 -11.97 20.81
N GLU A 277 6.07 -11.36 20.74
CA GLU A 277 6.22 -9.95 20.37
C GLU A 277 5.72 -9.66 18.95
N ALA A 278 5.96 -10.58 18.00
CA ALA A 278 5.40 -10.46 16.66
C ALA A 278 3.86 -10.54 16.65
N LEU A 279 3.27 -11.43 17.45
CA LEU A 279 1.83 -11.57 17.59
C LEU A 279 1.15 -10.30 18.14
N LYS A 280 1.79 -9.55 19.05
CA LYS A 280 1.19 -8.29 19.56
C LYS A 280 0.84 -7.31 18.43
N VAL A 281 1.65 -7.27 17.37
CA VAL A 281 1.51 -6.33 16.25
C VAL A 281 0.95 -6.96 14.96
N ASN A 282 1.13 -8.27 14.74
CA ASN A 282 0.57 -8.95 13.58
C ASN A 282 -0.96 -9.02 13.71
N LYS A 283 -1.67 -8.70 12.62
CA LYS A 283 -3.14 -8.65 12.57
C LYS A 283 -3.74 -9.53 11.46
N THR A 284 -2.95 -10.47 10.93
CA THR A 284 -3.37 -11.32 9.80
C THR A 284 -3.32 -12.79 10.15
N LEU A 285 -2.40 -13.20 11.02
CA LEU A 285 -2.28 -14.58 11.46
C LEU A 285 -3.49 -14.98 12.30
N THR A 286 -4.11 -16.09 11.91
CA THR A 286 -5.30 -16.68 12.56
C THR A 286 -4.97 -18.02 13.21
N THR A 287 -4.02 -18.77 12.63
CA THR A 287 -3.63 -20.11 13.10
C THR A 287 -2.12 -20.19 13.27
N LEU A 288 -1.68 -20.57 14.47
CA LEU A 288 -0.28 -20.81 14.81
C LEU A 288 -0.13 -22.19 15.48
N ASN A 289 0.61 -23.09 14.85
CA ASN A 289 0.96 -24.38 15.44
C ASN A 289 2.42 -24.36 15.90
N LEU A 290 2.63 -24.45 17.21
CA LEU A 290 3.94 -24.52 17.87
C LEU A 290 4.14 -25.87 18.57
N ALA A 291 3.31 -26.88 18.31
CA ALA A 291 3.39 -28.15 19.02
C ALA A 291 4.76 -28.84 18.84
N GLY A 292 5.26 -29.50 19.89
CA GLY A 292 6.54 -30.22 19.83
C GLY A 292 7.78 -29.32 19.80
N ASN A 293 7.75 -28.14 20.42
CA ASN A 293 8.91 -27.26 20.58
C ASN A 293 9.38 -27.20 22.06
N GLN A 294 10.22 -26.23 22.41
CA GLN A 294 10.87 -26.08 23.72
C GLN A 294 10.55 -24.71 24.35
N ILE A 295 9.31 -24.26 24.15
CA ILE A 295 8.82 -22.92 24.54
C ILE A 295 8.87 -22.73 26.07
N SER A 296 8.56 -23.79 26.84
CA SER A 296 8.50 -23.80 28.31
C SER A 296 7.57 -22.73 28.92
N ASP A 297 7.60 -22.58 30.24
CA ASP A 297 6.76 -21.60 30.95
C ASP A 297 7.02 -20.15 30.50
N GLY A 298 8.28 -19.75 30.30
CA GLY A 298 8.61 -18.37 29.94
C GLY A 298 8.03 -17.95 28.59
N GLY A 299 8.12 -18.81 27.58
CA GLY A 299 7.51 -18.55 26.28
C GLY A 299 5.98 -18.67 26.34
N GLY A 300 5.42 -19.56 27.17
CA GLY A 300 3.98 -19.65 27.42
C GLY A 300 3.40 -18.38 28.04
N GLU A 301 4.09 -17.81 29.04
CA GLU A 301 3.74 -16.52 29.66
C GLU A 301 3.80 -15.37 28.65
N ALA A 302 4.84 -15.31 27.81
CA ALA A 302 4.95 -14.30 26.77
C ALA A 302 3.81 -14.40 25.74
N LEU A 303 3.47 -15.61 25.31
CA LEU A 303 2.36 -15.88 24.40
C LEU A 303 1.02 -15.48 25.03
N ALA A 304 0.80 -15.76 26.31
CA ALA A 304 -0.39 -15.32 27.05
C ALA A 304 -0.55 -13.79 27.01
N GLU A 305 0.51 -13.03 27.29
CA GLU A 305 0.49 -11.57 27.19
C GLU A 305 0.21 -11.08 25.77
N ALA A 306 0.73 -11.78 24.75
CA ALA A 306 0.44 -11.44 23.35
C ALA A 306 -1.03 -11.68 22.99
N LEU A 307 -1.65 -12.76 23.48
CA LEU A 307 -3.06 -13.12 23.25
C LEU A 307 -4.04 -12.11 23.87
N LYS A 308 -3.69 -11.51 25.02
CA LYS A 308 -4.49 -10.41 25.61
C LYS A 308 -4.64 -9.24 24.64
N MET A 309 -3.61 -8.98 23.81
CA MET A 309 -3.57 -7.87 22.84
C MET A 309 -3.99 -8.27 21.42
N ASN A 310 -3.69 -9.51 21.00
CA ASN A 310 -3.99 -10.01 19.68
C ASN A 310 -5.43 -10.51 19.61
N LYS A 311 -6.23 -9.97 18.67
CA LYS A 311 -7.64 -10.33 18.48
C LYS A 311 -7.90 -11.08 17.17
N THR A 312 -6.84 -11.44 16.45
CA THR A 312 -6.92 -12.08 15.13
C THR A 312 -6.57 -13.55 15.19
N LEU A 313 -5.69 -13.96 16.10
CA LEU A 313 -5.35 -15.36 16.31
C LEU A 313 -6.53 -16.09 16.97
N THR A 314 -7.04 -17.13 16.30
CA THR A 314 -8.17 -17.95 16.74
C THR A 314 -7.75 -19.35 17.13
N THR A 315 -6.62 -19.83 16.62
CA THR A 315 -6.09 -21.17 16.89
C THR A 315 -4.61 -21.10 17.26
N LEU A 316 -4.28 -21.59 18.45
CA LEU A 316 -2.91 -21.74 18.94
C LEU A 316 -2.71 -23.15 19.47
N ASP A 317 -1.79 -23.92 18.89
CA ASP A 317 -1.40 -25.23 19.40
C ASP A 317 -0.04 -25.16 20.10
N LEU A 318 -0.01 -25.52 21.37
CA LEU A 318 1.16 -25.56 22.23
C LEU A 318 1.41 -26.95 22.82
N ALA A 319 0.82 -28.01 22.26
CA ALA A 319 1.04 -29.36 22.73
C ALA A 319 2.54 -29.71 22.77
N ARG A 320 2.99 -30.47 23.78
CA ARG A 320 4.38 -30.96 23.89
C ARG A 320 5.45 -29.85 23.90
N ASN A 321 5.22 -28.78 24.65
CA ASN A 321 6.16 -27.63 24.76
C ASN A 321 6.86 -27.47 26.12
N GLN A 322 6.79 -28.46 27.00
CA GLN A 322 7.35 -28.39 28.37
C GLN A 322 6.73 -27.24 29.20
N ILE A 323 5.49 -26.86 28.90
CA ILE A 323 4.71 -25.90 29.68
C ILE A 323 4.17 -26.63 30.91
N SER A 324 4.53 -26.13 32.08
CA SER A 324 4.06 -26.63 33.37
C SER A 324 2.73 -26.00 33.75
N VAL A 325 2.24 -26.30 34.95
CA VAL A 325 1.02 -25.67 35.50
C VAL A 325 1.15 -24.15 35.50
N ARG A 326 2.34 -23.61 35.79
CA ARG A 326 2.58 -22.17 35.84
C ARG A 326 2.33 -21.50 34.49
N GLY A 327 2.96 -21.98 33.40
CA GLY A 327 2.70 -21.43 32.07
C GLY A 327 1.28 -21.70 31.59
N GLY A 328 0.69 -22.83 31.99
CA GLY A 328 -0.72 -23.16 31.71
C GLY A 328 -1.71 -22.19 32.36
N GLU A 329 -1.46 -21.78 33.61
CA GLU A 329 -2.26 -20.76 34.31
C GLU A 329 -2.19 -19.41 33.59
N ALA A 330 -1.01 -18.96 33.17
CA ALA A 330 -0.87 -17.72 32.40
C ALA A 330 -1.66 -17.75 31.09
N LEU A 331 -1.60 -18.86 30.35
CA LEU A 331 -2.36 -19.05 29.11
C LEU A 331 -3.88 -19.09 29.34
N ALA A 332 -4.34 -19.60 30.48
CA ALA A 332 -5.77 -19.61 30.83
C ALA A 332 -6.31 -18.22 31.18
N GLU A 333 -5.44 -17.29 31.59
CA GLU A 333 -5.79 -15.90 31.93
C GLU A 333 -5.72 -14.92 30.74
N ALA A 334 -5.32 -15.40 29.56
CA ALA A 334 -5.07 -14.58 28.37
C ALA A 334 -6.34 -14.18 27.60
#